data_AF-A0A532VIU4-F1
#
_entry.id   AF-A0A532VIU4-F1
#
_cell.length_a   1.000
_cell.length_b   1.000
_cell.length_c   1.000
_cell.angle_alpha   90.00
_cell.angle_beta   90.00
_cell.angle_gamma   90.00
#
_symmetry.space_group_name_H-M   'P 1'
#
loop_
_entity.id
_entity.type
_entity.pdbx_description
1 polymer ?
#
loop_
_entity_poly.entity_id
_entity_poly.type
_entity_poly.pdbx_seq_one_letter_code
_entity_poly.pdbx_strand_id
1 'polypeptide(L)'
;MPSLKELSKKKELLSGGQRLCAGCGASIIVRQILMAADDPLVISSATGCLEVATTIYPFTAWRTPFIHCAFENSASTLSGAEAAYRSLKRQGKIDKTIKFIAFGGDGGTYDIGLQALSGVMERGHNLLYVCYDNQAYMNCLSTSSLIMTKDGLKEITEIEEGDEIYAFDQKTYQLVLKRCSGVFDNGTKDVYQLTTLHHSIKATANHPFLVLERNGRGKENNLVWKTISEMKTGDEEVVVLKNSNGKKSEKYPDQYKYQNFLIDNKYFEMEKVRDIVLVGQEATLDLRVEGEHNFIADGIVVHNTGIQRSSATPEGAATTTSPVGKAIPEGKERPRKDLTQIIVAHDSPYVAQANPAYYNDLIKKVQKALNTEGPTFINILSPCPRGWRHDSSQSIKIAKLAVSTGVWPLYEVENGNYRITYRPKKRRPFREWLESQGRFKHLLSEQNKEVVERLEKEVEEKEKKLLALAGESPSST
;
A
#
# COMPACT_ATOMS: atom_id res chain seq x y z
N MET A 1 6.43 20.03 28.36
CA MET A 1 6.44 19.25 27.11
C MET A 1 7.85 19.12 26.64
N PRO A 2 8.31 17.93 26.25
CA PRO A 2 9.68 17.76 25.80
C PRO A 2 9.87 18.57 24.51
N SER A 3 10.70 19.61 24.60
CA SER A 3 11.28 20.31 23.46
C SER A 3 11.98 19.33 22.53
N LEU A 4 12.25 19.75 21.28
CA LEU A 4 13.09 18.95 20.36
C LEU A 4 14.44 18.60 21.01
N LYS A 5 14.98 19.50 21.84
CA LYS A 5 16.19 19.27 22.62
C LYS A 5 16.03 18.11 23.60
N GLU A 6 14.90 17.99 24.27
CA GLU A 6 14.63 16.87 25.19
C GLU A 6 14.35 15.57 24.41
N LEU A 7 13.57 15.62 23.34
CA LEU A 7 13.30 14.46 22.48
C LEU A 7 14.58 13.89 21.87
N SER A 8 15.53 14.74 21.46
CA SER A 8 16.81 14.32 20.87
C SER A 8 17.69 13.50 21.83
N LYS A 9 17.42 13.54 23.14
CA LYS A 9 18.15 12.77 24.14
C LYS A 9 17.57 11.37 24.35
N LYS A 10 16.37 11.09 23.83
CA LYS A 10 15.76 9.76 23.98
C LYS A 10 16.53 8.74 23.16
N LYS A 11 16.63 7.52 23.71
CA LYS A 11 17.22 6.39 23.00
C LYS A 11 16.38 6.07 21.77
N GLU A 12 17.05 5.97 20.62
CA GLU A 12 16.40 5.60 19.38
C GLU A 12 16.00 4.12 19.40
N LEU A 13 14.70 3.84 19.24
CA LEU A 13 14.15 2.46 19.25
C LEU A 13 14.02 1.86 17.84
N LEU A 14 14.13 2.68 16.79
CA LEU A 14 14.23 2.24 15.40
C LEU A 14 15.55 2.74 14.81
N SER A 15 16.51 1.84 14.64
CA SER A 15 17.87 2.16 14.20
C SER A 15 17.92 2.73 12.78
N GLY A 16 19.05 3.35 12.43
CA GLY A 16 19.41 3.60 11.03
C GLY A 16 19.79 2.30 10.31
N GLY A 17 20.04 2.35 9.00
CA GLY A 17 20.45 1.17 8.21
C GLY A 17 19.30 0.27 7.73
N GLN A 18 18.08 0.81 7.64
CA GLN A 18 16.91 0.18 7.02
C GLN A 18 16.83 0.49 5.51
N ARG A 19 16.07 -0.31 4.73
CA ARG A 19 15.89 -0.11 3.28
C ARG A 19 14.65 0.71 2.88
N LEU A 20 14.16 1.57 3.77
CA LEU A 20 13.09 2.49 3.39
C LEU A 20 13.62 3.55 2.41
N CYS A 21 12.77 3.98 1.47
CA CYS A 21 13.11 5.01 0.49
C CYS A 21 13.65 6.28 1.17
N ALA A 22 14.54 7.00 0.49
CA ALA A 22 14.90 8.36 0.89
C ALA A 22 13.64 9.21 1.07
N GLY A 23 13.53 9.91 2.20
CA GLY A 23 12.36 10.73 2.51
C GLY A 23 11.08 9.94 2.86
N CYS A 24 11.15 8.64 3.16
CA CYS A 24 9.97 7.85 3.49
C CYS A 24 9.19 8.40 4.71
N GLY A 25 7.91 8.71 4.53
CA GLY A 25 7.02 9.18 5.60
C GLY A 25 6.86 8.16 6.74
N ALA A 26 6.77 6.87 6.43
CA ALA A 26 6.55 5.81 7.42
C ALA A 26 7.70 5.76 8.46
N SER A 27 8.95 5.87 8.00
CA SER A 27 10.10 5.92 8.92
C SER A 27 10.02 7.09 9.89
N ILE A 28 9.62 8.27 9.41
CA ILE A 28 9.57 9.49 10.21
C ILE A 28 8.49 9.34 11.28
N ILE A 29 7.31 8.85 10.87
CA ILE A 29 6.17 8.61 11.75
C ILE A 29 6.53 7.63 12.86
N VAL A 30 7.08 6.47 12.51
CA VAL A 30 7.44 5.44 13.50
C VAL A 30 8.49 5.97 14.48
N ARG A 31 9.53 6.65 13.99
CA ARG A 31 10.53 7.28 14.88
C ARG A 31 9.88 8.29 15.84
N GLN A 32 8.97 9.13 15.35
CA GLN A 32 8.24 10.09 16.18
C GLN A 32 7.37 9.41 17.25
N ILE A 33 6.70 8.31 16.91
CA ILE A 33 5.87 7.52 17.83
C ILE A 33 6.74 6.88 18.91
N LEU A 34 7.84 6.24 18.53
CA LEU A 34 8.72 5.56 19.48
C LEU A 34 9.41 6.54 20.43
N MET A 35 9.72 7.76 19.98
CA MET A 35 10.20 8.84 20.86
C MET A 35 9.14 9.29 21.87
N ALA A 36 7.85 9.09 21.59
CA ALA A 36 6.78 9.50 22.50
C ALA A 36 6.59 8.52 23.68
N ALA A 37 7.00 7.26 23.53
CA ALA A 37 6.89 6.25 24.58
C ALA A 37 7.96 6.43 25.68
N ASP A 38 7.54 6.17 26.92
CA ASP A 38 8.41 6.13 28.10
C ASP A 38 8.52 4.70 28.68
N ASP A 39 7.47 3.90 28.54
CA ASP A 39 7.44 2.49 28.95
C ASP A 39 8.10 1.55 27.93
N PRO A 40 8.56 0.36 28.36
CA PRO A 40 8.93 -0.73 27.45
C PRO A 40 7.80 -1.07 26.47
N LEU A 41 8.16 -1.27 25.19
CA LEU A 41 7.22 -1.53 24.10
C LEU A 41 7.31 -2.97 23.58
N VAL A 42 6.16 -3.56 23.27
CA VAL A 42 6.06 -4.72 22.38
C VAL A 42 5.35 -4.26 21.09
N ILE A 43 5.98 -4.55 19.96
CA ILE A 43 5.55 -4.06 18.66
C ILE A 43 5.15 -5.22 17.75
N SER A 44 4.10 -5.00 16.96
CA SER A 44 3.83 -5.80 15.76
C SER A 44 3.66 -4.87 14.57
N SER A 45 3.89 -5.37 13.36
CA SER A 45 3.63 -4.63 12.13
C SER A 45 3.05 -5.57 11.09
N ALA A 46 1.91 -5.20 10.51
CA ALA A 46 1.35 -5.89 9.35
C ALA A 46 2.38 -5.91 8.23
N THR A 47 2.42 -7.00 7.46
CA THR A 47 3.28 -7.14 6.29
C THR A 47 3.08 -5.94 5.35
N GLY A 48 4.17 -5.32 4.92
CA GLY A 48 4.14 -4.09 4.13
C GLY A 48 5.47 -3.36 4.19
N CYS A 49 5.54 -2.16 3.59
CA CYS A 49 6.83 -1.46 3.46
C CYS A 49 7.57 -1.27 4.79
N LEU A 50 6.87 -0.98 5.90
CA LEU A 50 7.50 -0.76 7.18
C LEU A 50 8.16 -2.03 7.70
N GLU A 51 7.42 -3.14 7.73
CA GLU A 51 7.93 -4.44 8.18
C GLU A 51 9.10 -4.86 7.29
N VAL A 52 8.86 -5.12 6.00
CA VAL A 52 9.86 -5.60 5.03
C VAL A 52 11.16 -4.80 5.04
N ALA A 53 11.09 -3.46 5.10
CA ALA A 53 12.29 -2.63 5.02
C ALA A 53 13.06 -2.53 6.36
N THR A 54 12.45 -2.91 7.48
CA THR A 54 13.04 -2.80 8.83
C THR A 54 13.43 -4.15 9.44
N THR A 55 13.04 -5.28 8.84
CA THR A 55 13.22 -6.65 9.39
C THR A 55 13.98 -7.59 8.45
N ILE A 56 14.82 -7.05 7.57
CA ILE A 56 15.55 -7.83 6.56
C ILE A 56 16.48 -8.83 7.22
N TYR A 57 16.16 -10.12 7.08
CA TYR A 57 16.94 -11.21 7.65
C TYR A 57 18.44 -11.14 7.23
N PRO A 58 19.39 -11.41 8.14
CA PRO A 58 19.21 -11.75 9.57
C PRO A 58 19.10 -10.53 10.49
N PHE A 59 18.91 -9.33 9.95
CA PHE A 59 18.96 -8.07 10.69
C PHE A 59 17.57 -7.54 11.07
N THR A 60 17.54 -6.69 12.08
CA THR A 60 16.36 -5.91 12.45
C THR A 60 16.77 -4.50 12.86
N ALA A 61 16.01 -3.51 12.40
CA ALA A 61 16.15 -2.12 12.83
C ALA A 61 15.48 -1.87 14.20
N TRP A 62 14.65 -2.80 14.68
CA TRP A 62 13.91 -2.64 15.93
C TRP A 62 14.79 -2.95 17.14
N ARG A 63 14.98 -1.95 18.01
CA ARG A 63 15.74 -2.06 19.27
C ARG A 63 14.82 -2.32 20.46
N THR A 64 13.66 -2.88 20.18
CA THR A 64 12.58 -3.22 21.12
C THR A 64 11.94 -4.53 20.63
N PRO A 65 11.30 -5.33 21.50
CA PRO A 65 10.60 -6.53 21.07
C PRO A 65 9.64 -6.29 19.89
N PHE A 66 9.82 -7.05 18.83
CA PHE A 66 9.07 -6.97 17.59
C PHE A 66 8.54 -8.37 17.23
N ILE A 67 7.26 -8.44 16.86
CA ILE A 67 6.57 -9.66 16.46
C ILE A 67 6.20 -9.53 14.98
N HIS A 68 6.74 -10.41 14.15
CA HIS A 68 6.31 -10.57 12.76
C HIS A 68 4.89 -11.13 12.72
N CYS A 69 4.07 -10.65 11.79
CA CYS A 69 2.71 -11.10 11.59
C CYS A 69 2.34 -11.07 10.10
N ALA A 70 1.23 -11.71 9.75
CA ALA A 70 0.73 -11.69 8.39
C ALA A 70 0.11 -10.32 8.07
N PHE A 71 -0.24 -10.11 6.80
CA PHE A 71 -0.72 -8.83 6.33
C PHE A 71 -2.03 -8.40 7.00
N GLU A 72 -2.89 -9.35 7.30
CA GLU A 72 -4.24 -9.14 7.77
C GLU A 72 -4.41 -9.14 9.30
N ASN A 73 -3.39 -9.53 10.07
CA ASN A 73 -3.61 -9.92 11.47
C ASN A 73 -2.76 -9.21 12.54
N SER A 74 -2.03 -8.14 12.20
CA SER A 74 -1.24 -7.33 13.16
C SER A 74 -1.98 -6.98 14.45
N ALA A 75 -3.22 -6.47 14.34
CA ALA A 75 -4.05 -6.17 15.51
C ALA A 75 -4.30 -7.41 16.38
N SER A 76 -4.70 -8.53 15.75
CA SER A 76 -5.03 -9.76 16.47
C SER A 76 -3.79 -10.40 17.11
N THR A 77 -2.66 -10.42 16.41
CA THR A 77 -1.37 -10.89 16.94
C THR A 77 -0.99 -10.13 18.21
N LEU A 78 -1.09 -8.80 18.18
CA LEU A 78 -0.74 -8.00 19.36
C LEU A 78 -1.75 -8.14 20.49
N SER A 79 -3.04 -8.32 20.18
CA SER A 79 -4.06 -8.58 21.18
C SER A 79 -3.81 -9.88 21.96
N GLY A 80 -3.25 -10.91 21.30
CA GLY A 80 -2.80 -12.13 21.95
C GLY A 80 -1.61 -11.89 22.90
N ALA A 81 -0.63 -11.09 22.46
CA ALA A 81 0.52 -10.71 23.30
C ALA A 81 0.11 -9.88 24.53
N GLU A 82 -0.82 -8.93 24.37
CA GLU A 82 -1.39 -8.14 25.47
C GLU A 82 -2.15 -9.03 26.45
N ALA A 83 -3.00 -9.95 25.96
CA ALA A 83 -3.73 -10.87 26.81
C ALA A 83 -2.80 -11.80 27.61
N ALA A 84 -1.72 -12.29 26.99
CA ALA A 84 -0.69 -13.07 27.66
C ALA A 84 0.02 -12.26 28.76
N TYR A 85 0.43 -11.02 28.46
CA TYR A 85 1.03 -10.12 29.44
C TYR A 85 0.08 -9.85 30.62
N ARG A 86 -1.20 -9.59 30.37
CA ARG A 86 -2.20 -9.36 31.42
C ARG A 86 -2.34 -10.56 32.33
N SER A 87 -2.33 -11.78 31.78
CA SER A 87 -2.34 -13.02 32.55
C SER A 87 -1.08 -13.17 33.42
N LEU A 88 0.11 -12.95 32.84
CA LEU A 88 1.38 -13.04 33.54
C LEU A 88 1.52 -11.99 34.66
N LYS A 89 1.01 -10.78 34.43
CA LYS A 89 0.99 -9.71 35.44
C LYS A 89 0.06 -10.05 36.61
N ARG A 90 -1.13 -10.61 36.35
CA ARG A 90 -2.05 -11.10 37.40
C ARG A 90 -1.45 -12.25 38.23
N GLN A 91 -0.62 -13.07 37.62
CA GLN A 91 0.12 -14.14 38.30
C GLN A 91 1.36 -13.64 39.06
N GLY A 92 1.67 -12.34 39.04
CA GLY A 92 2.88 -11.78 39.65
C GLY A 92 4.18 -12.17 38.96
N LYS A 93 4.13 -12.71 37.73
CA LYS A 93 5.32 -13.12 36.95
C LYS A 93 5.99 -11.98 36.20
N ILE A 94 5.28 -10.86 36.04
CA ILE A 94 5.79 -9.61 35.44
C ILE A 94 5.38 -8.46 36.36
N ASP A 95 6.37 -7.68 36.80
CA ASP A 95 6.21 -6.51 37.68
C ASP A 95 6.15 -5.19 36.89
N LYS A 96 6.89 -5.10 35.79
CA LYS A 96 6.94 -3.92 34.92
C LYS A 96 5.65 -3.66 34.14
N THR A 97 5.41 -2.38 33.86
CA THR A 97 4.39 -1.96 32.89
C THR A 97 4.97 -2.05 31.47
N ILE A 98 4.22 -2.69 30.57
CA ILE A 98 4.55 -2.84 29.15
C ILE A 98 3.40 -2.24 28.34
N LYS A 99 3.73 -1.52 27.27
CA LYS A 99 2.76 -0.97 26.31
C LYS A 99 2.88 -1.70 24.97
N PHE A 100 1.78 -1.74 24.23
CA PHE A 100 1.64 -2.51 23.00
C PHE A 100 1.29 -1.58 21.84
N ILE A 101 2.07 -1.62 20.76
CA ILE A 101 1.80 -0.85 19.53
C ILE A 101 1.74 -1.77 18.31
N ALA A 102 0.61 -1.77 17.61
CA ALA A 102 0.44 -2.42 16.32
C ALA A 102 0.58 -1.39 15.22
N PHE A 103 1.38 -1.69 14.20
CA PHE A 103 1.48 -0.88 12.99
C PHE A 103 0.80 -1.59 11.82
N GLY A 104 0.26 -0.80 10.91
CA GLY A 104 -0.16 -1.24 9.58
C GLY A 104 -0.11 -0.09 8.58
N GLY A 105 0.21 -0.41 7.33
CA GLY A 105 -0.06 0.50 6.22
C GLY A 105 -1.56 0.57 5.96
N ASP A 106 -1.99 1.46 5.06
CA ASP A 106 -3.40 1.56 4.70
C ASP A 106 -3.98 0.24 4.15
N GLY A 107 -3.25 -0.49 3.31
CA GLY A 107 -3.74 -1.80 2.83
C GLY A 107 -3.99 -2.83 3.95
N GLY A 108 -3.11 -2.87 4.94
CA GLY A 108 -3.23 -3.77 6.11
C GLY A 108 -4.21 -3.27 7.16
N THR A 109 -4.85 -2.11 6.95
CA THR A 109 -5.72 -1.48 7.95
C THR A 109 -7.10 -1.12 7.41
N TYR A 110 -7.17 -0.45 6.26
CA TYR A 110 -8.40 -0.04 5.61
C TYR A 110 -9.11 -1.19 4.89
N ASP A 111 -8.36 -2.22 4.50
CA ASP A 111 -8.81 -3.30 3.64
C ASP A 111 -8.67 -4.65 4.34
N ILE A 112 -7.59 -5.41 4.09
CA ILE A 112 -7.51 -6.81 4.50
C ILE A 112 -7.46 -7.00 6.02
N GLY A 113 -6.79 -6.10 6.75
CA GLY A 113 -6.70 -6.19 8.22
C GLY A 113 -7.81 -5.46 8.98
N LEU A 114 -8.80 -4.88 8.28
CA LEU A 114 -9.89 -4.15 8.93
C LEU A 114 -10.68 -5.04 9.90
N GLN A 115 -10.92 -6.31 9.54
CA GLN A 115 -11.62 -7.26 10.41
C GLN A 115 -10.85 -7.51 11.71
N ALA A 116 -9.53 -7.72 11.63
CA ALA A 116 -8.70 -7.93 12.80
C ALA A 116 -8.66 -6.69 13.69
N LEU A 117 -8.55 -5.50 13.09
CA LEU A 117 -8.60 -4.22 13.81
C LEU A 117 -9.94 -4.05 14.52
N SER A 118 -11.04 -4.19 13.78
CA SER A 118 -12.41 -4.05 14.29
C SER A 118 -12.67 -5.00 15.47
N GLY A 119 -12.23 -6.26 15.38
CA GLY A 119 -12.37 -7.21 16.48
C GLY A 119 -11.54 -6.85 17.73
N VAL A 120 -10.37 -6.21 17.57
CA VAL A 120 -9.58 -5.75 18.71
C VAL A 120 -10.21 -4.55 19.42
N MET A 121 -10.79 -3.64 18.64
CA MET A 121 -11.54 -2.49 19.17
C MET A 121 -12.75 -2.97 19.97
N GLU A 122 -13.52 -3.92 19.43
CA GLU A 122 -14.68 -4.51 20.10
C GLU A 122 -14.31 -5.24 21.40
N ARG A 123 -13.21 -6.03 21.41
CA ARG A 123 -12.77 -6.76 22.60
C ARG A 123 -12.18 -5.90 23.72
N GLY A 124 -11.96 -4.60 23.48
CA GLY A 124 -11.47 -3.69 24.51
C GLY A 124 -10.00 -3.92 24.93
N HIS A 125 -9.14 -4.43 24.04
CA HIS A 125 -7.74 -4.68 24.38
C HIS A 125 -6.95 -3.39 24.64
N ASN A 126 -6.05 -3.40 25.62
CA ASN A 126 -5.26 -2.23 25.99
C ASN A 126 -4.01 -2.07 25.10
N LEU A 127 -4.20 -1.57 23.88
CA LEU A 127 -3.14 -1.36 22.90
C LEU A 127 -3.40 -0.13 22.04
N LEU A 128 -2.34 0.38 21.41
CA LEU A 128 -2.41 1.40 20.37
C LEU A 128 -2.24 0.75 19.00
N TYR A 129 -3.22 0.94 18.11
CA TYR A 129 -3.07 0.63 16.69
C TYR A 129 -2.78 1.90 15.89
N VAL A 130 -1.75 1.86 15.06
CA VAL A 130 -1.32 2.97 14.20
C VAL A 130 -1.42 2.58 12.74
N CYS A 131 -2.22 3.34 11.99
CA CYS A 131 -2.19 3.31 10.54
C CYS A 131 -1.21 4.37 10.03
N TYR A 132 -0.15 3.96 9.33
CA TYR A 132 0.66 4.87 8.51
C TYR A 132 0.06 4.89 7.09
N ASP A 133 -0.84 5.85 6.83
CA ASP A 133 -1.61 5.92 5.59
C ASP A 133 -0.78 6.53 4.46
N ASN A 134 -0.22 5.66 3.61
CA ASN A 134 0.51 6.07 2.41
C ASN A 134 -0.36 5.99 1.14
N GLN A 135 -1.64 5.68 1.31
CA GLN A 135 -2.71 5.79 0.33
C GLN A 135 -2.57 4.90 -0.92
N ALA A 136 -1.78 3.83 -0.87
CA ALA A 136 -1.72 2.81 -1.91
C ALA A 136 -0.90 1.58 -1.47
N TYR A 137 -1.17 0.40 -2.04
CA TYR A 137 -0.28 -0.75 -1.87
C TYR A 137 0.97 -0.61 -2.74
N MET A 138 2.11 -1.03 -2.20
CA MET A 138 3.41 -1.02 -2.87
C MET A 138 4.05 -2.40 -2.63
N ASN A 139 4.23 -3.33 -3.61
CA ASN A 139 4.92 -4.66 -3.50
C ASN A 139 5.02 -5.48 -4.83
N CYS A 140 5.85 -6.55 -5.02
CA CYS A 140 6.74 -6.80 -6.21
C CYS A 140 7.14 -8.29 -6.56
N LEU A 141 7.93 -8.59 -7.64
CA LEU A 141 8.36 -9.93 -8.19
C LEU A 141 9.65 -10.54 -7.58
N SER A 142 9.95 -11.85 -7.69
CA SER A 142 11.26 -12.42 -7.24
C SER A 142 12.48 -11.92 -8.02
N THR A 143 13.63 -11.82 -7.35
CA THR A 143 14.96 -11.46 -7.89
C THR A 143 15.50 -12.45 -8.93
N SER A 144 15.02 -13.70 -8.92
CA SER A 144 15.42 -14.72 -9.90
C SER A 144 14.64 -14.66 -11.22
N SER A 145 13.69 -13.73 -11.36
CA SER A 145 12.84 -13.65 -12.55
C SER A 145 13.66 -13.22 -13.77
N LEU A 146 13.53 -13.94 -14.89
CA LEU A 146 14.21 -13.60 -16.14
C LEU A 146 13.38 -12.64 -17.00
N ILE A 147 13.88 -11.44 -17.23
CA ILE A 147 13.21 -10.39 -17.99
C ILE A 147 13.63 -10.45 -19.45
N MET A 148 12.65 -10.43 -20.35
CA MET A 148 12.92 -10.42 -21.79
C MET A 148 13.35 -9.02 -22.23
N THR A 149 14.62 -8.86 -22.55
CA THR A 149 15.21 -7.62 -23.08
C THR A 149 15.52 -7.76 -24.57
N LYS A 150 15.81 -6.64 -25.23
CA LYS A 150 16.31 -6.63 -26.62
C LYS A 150 17.57 -7.49 -26.80
N ASP A 151 18.43 -7.51 -25.78
CA ASP A 151 19.73 -8.20 -25.81
C ASP A 151 19.64 -9.65 -25.33
N GLY A 152 18.42 -10.14 -25.05
CA GLY A 152 18.15 -11.48 -24.55
C GLY A 152 17.52 -11.49 -23.16
N LEU A 153 17.45 -12.67 -22.55
CA LEU A 153 16.97 -12.81 -21.18
C LEU A 153 18.04 -12.31 -20.21
N LYS A 154 17.67 -11.39 -19.31
CA LYS A 154 18.51 -10.94 -18.20
C LYS A 154 17.79 -11.23 -16.89
N GLU A 155 18.51 -11.57 -15.82
CA GLU A 155 17.89 -11.58 -14.49
C GLU A 155 17.36 -10.18 -14.14
N ILE A 156 16.25 -10.09 -13.41
CA ILE A 156 15.67 -8.79 -13.03
C ILE A 156 16.65 -7.93 -12.22
N THR A 157 17.62 -8.56 -11.54
CA THR A 157 18.76 -7.91 -10.84
C THR A 157 19.74 -7.20 -11.77
N GLU A 158 19.79 -7.58 -13.04
CA GLU A 158 20.70 -7.02 -14.05
C GLU A 158 20.04 -5.94 -14.92
N ILE A 159 18.73 -5.71 -14.74
CA ILE A 159 18.02 -4.65 -15.47
C ILE A 159 18.39 -3.30 -14.89
N GLU A 160 18.72 -2.35 -15.76
CA GLU A 160 18.99 -0.96 -15.40
C GLU A 160 17.96 -0.01 -16.02
N GLU A 161 17.82 1.19 -15.45
CA GLU A 161 17.00 2.25 -16.07
C GLU A 161 17.60 2.64 -17.42
N GLY A 162 16.78 2.61 -18.47
CA GLY A 162 17.20 2.81 -19.85
C GLY A 162 17.20 1.53 -20.69
N ASP A 163 17.25 0.35 -20.05
CA ASP A 163 17.23 -0.93 -20.77
C ASP A 163 15.95 -1.08 -21.60
N GLU A 164 16.11 -1.62 -22.81
CA GLU A 164 14.98 -1.90 -23.70
C GLU A 164 14.41 -3.30 -23.39
N ILE A 165 13.20 -3.32 -22.82
CA ILE A 165 12.51 -4.54 -22.37
C ILE A 165 11.22 -4.76 -23.15
N TYR A 166 10.89 -6.02 -23.37
CA TYR A 166 9.69 -6.40 -24.11
C TYR A 166 8.44 -6.36 -23.21
N ALA A 167 7.35 -5.86 -23.79
CA ALA A 167 6.04 -5.78 -23.18
C ALA A 167 4.95 -6.28 -24.14
N PHE A 168 3.78 -6.56 -23.60
CA PHE A 168 2.58 -6.93 -24.33
C PHE A 168 1.71 -5.69 -24.58
N ASP A 169 1.48 -5.35 -25.85
CA ASP A 169 0.52 -4.31 -26.21
C ASP A 169 -0.90 -4.91 -26.20
N GLN A 170 -1.72 -4.54 -25.22
CA GLN A 170 -3.08 -5.05 -25.07
C GLN A 170 -4.05 -4.62 -26.18
N LYS A 171 -3.70 -3.65 -27.03
CA LYS A 171 -4.55 -3.21 -28.15
C LYS A 171 -4.25 -3.96 -29.43
N THR A 172 -2.97 -4.17 -29.72
CA THR A 172 -2.51 -4.81 -30.96
C THR A 172 -2.17 -6.28 -30.75
N TYR A 173 -2.10 -6.72 -29.50
CA TYR A 173 -1.64 -8.02 -29.05
C TYR A 173 -0.21 -8.33 -29.53
N GLN A 174 0.58 -7.31 -29.88
CA GLN A 174 1.95 -7.49 -30.37
C GLN A 174 2.97 -7.42 -29.24
N LEU A 175 4.11 -8.05 -29.49
CA LEU A 175 5.31 -7.89 -28.68
C LEU A 175 5.94 -6.54 -29.04
N VAL A 176 6.04 -5.64 -28.06
CA VAL A 176 6.56 -4.29 -28.28
C VAL A 176 7.77 -4.05 -27.38
N LEU A 177 8.76 -3.33 -27.90
CA LEU A 177 9.94 -2.95 -27.14
C LEU A 177 9.71 -1.60 -26.47
N LYS A 178 10.00 -1.51 -25.18
CA LYS A 178 9.79 -0.32 -24.35
C LYS A 178 11.00 -0.06 -23.48
N ARG A 179 11.19 1.18 -23.06
CA ARG A 179 12.26 1.56 -22.15
C ARG A 179 11.85 1.23 -20.70
N CYS A 180 12.77 0.62 -19.96
CA CYS A 180 12.70 0.54 -18.51
C CYS A 180 12.95 1.94 -17.94
N SER A 181 11.97 2.49 -17.26
CA SER A 181 12.01 3.81 -16.59
C SER A 181 12.23 3.71 -15.08
N GLY A 182 12.58 2.52 -14.59
CA GLY A 182 13.00 2.34 -13.22
C GLY A 182 13.02 0.88 -12.76
N VAL A 183 13.97 0.58 -11.88
CA VAL A 183 14.17 -0.72 -11.23
C VAL A 183 13.98 -0.51 -9.73
N PHE A 184 13.28 -1.41 -9.07
CA PHE A 184 12.82 -1.23 -7.69
C PHE A 184 13.15 -2.47 -6.87
N ASP A 185 14.04 -2.37 -5.88
CA ASP A 185 14.27 -3.43 -4.86
C ASP A 185 13.21 -3.35 -3.77
N ASN A 186 12.59 -4.49 -3.47
CA ASN A 186 11.45 -4.62 -2.58
C ASN A 186 11.64 -5.71 -1.53
N GLY A 187 12.89 -6.15 -1.33
CA GLY A 187 13.27 -7.04 -0.24
C GLY A 187 12.71 -8.46 -0.33
N THR A 188 12.96 -9.26 0.69
CA THR A 188 12.59 -10.68 0.72
C THR A 188 11.11 -10.88 1.05
N LYS A 189 10.38 -11.67 0.26
CA LYS A 189 8.95 -11.95 0.43
C LYS A 189 8.65 -13.42 0.21
N ASP A 190 7.50 -13.87 0.70
CA ASP A 190 6.95 -15.19 0.35
C ASP A 190 6.65 -15.23 -1.15
N VAL A 191 7.33 -16.12 -1.83
CA VAL A 191 7.29 -16.30 -3.28
C VAL A 191 6.65 -17.63 -3.60
N TYR A 192 5.67 -17.55 -4.51
CA TYR A 192 4.94 -18.67 -5.05
C TYR A 192 5.44 -18.93 -6.47
N GLN A 193 5.67 -20.20 -6.78
CA GLN A 193 5.94 -20.64 -8.14
C GLN A 193 4.62 -20.96 -8.82
N LEU A 194 4.24 -20.12 -9.77
CA LEU A 194 3.17 -20.37 -10.71
C LEU A 194 3.76 -21.16 -11.87
N THR A 195 3.21 -22.34 -12.13
CA THR A 195 3.66 -23.23 -13.21
C THR A 195 2.54 -23.40 -14.22
N THR A 196 2.85 -23.18 -15.50
CA THR A 196 1.98 -23.44 -16.64
C THR A 196 2.45 -24.69 -17.40
N LEU A 197 1.97 -24.89 -18.63
CA LEU A 197 2.37 -26.04 -19.45
C LEU A 197 3.87 -25.98 -19.82
N HIS A 198 4.37 -24.80 -20.20
CA HIS A 198 5.75 -24.63 -20.65
C HIS A 198 6.55 -23.57 -19.88
N HIS A 199 5.91 -22.79 -19.01
CA HIS A 199 6.54 -21.69 -18.29
C HIS A 199 6.38 -21.86 -16.78
N SER A 200 7.28 -21.24 -16.02
CA SER A 200 7.12 -21.12 -14.57
C SER A 200 7.74 -19.82 -14.10
N ILE A 201 7.04 -19.11 -13.23
CA ILE A 201 7.49 -17.83 -12.67
C ILE A 201 7.35 -17.84 -11.16
N LYS A 202 8.28 -17.16 -10.51
CA LYS A 202 8.31 -16.95 -9.06
C LYS A 202 7.88 -15.52 -8.73
N ALA A 203 6.73 -15.38 -8.10
CA ALA A 203 6.21 -14.06 -7.72
C ALA A 203 5.48 -14.09 -6.37
N THR A 204 5.23 -12.91 -5.81
CA THR A 204 4.44 -12.80 -4.58
C THR A 204 2.97 -13.09 -4.85
N ALA A 205 2.23 -13.49 -3.80
CA ALA A 205 0.80 -13.80 -3.91
C ALA A 205 -0.04 -12.69 -4.57
N ASN A 206 0.34 -11.42 -4.35
CA ASN A 206 -0.36 -10.24 -4.83
C ASN A 206 0.15 -9.72 -6.20
N HIS A 207 1.07 -10.43 -6.85
CA HIS A 207 1.59 -10.01 -8.15
C HIS A 207 0.57 -10.33 -9.26
N PRO A 208 0.15 -9.36 -10.12
CA PRO A 208 -0.86 -9.60 -11.14
C PRO A 208 -0.30 -10.21 -12.42
N PHE A 209 -1.06 -11.13 -13.00
CA PHE A 209 -0.81 -11.72 -14.32
C PHE A 209 -2.02 -11.50 -15.22
N LEU A 210 -1.76 -11.46 -16.52
CA LEU A 210 -2.79 -11.25 -17.53
C LEU A 210 -3.49 -12.59 -17.83
N VAL A 211 -4.76 -12.68 -17.49
CA VAL A 211 -5.57 -13.91 -17.52
C VAL A 211 -6.75 -13.75 -18.48
N LEU A 212 -7.12 -14.82 -19.19
CA LEU A 212 -8.31 -14.86 -20.03
C LEU A 212 -9.56 -15.10 -19.19
N GLU A 213 -10.45 -14.13 -19.16
CA GLU A 213 -11.79 -14.26 -18.61
C GLU A 213 -12.78 -14.70 -19.69
N ARG A 214 -13.36 -15.89 -19.49
CA ARG A 214 -14.35 -16.46 -20.41
C ARG A 214 -15.76 -16.04 -20.01
N ASN A 215 -16.44 -15.27 -20.86
CA ASN A 215 -17.78 -14.73 -20.56
C ASN A 215 -18.94 -15.68 -20.92
N GLY A 216 -18.64 -16.92 -21.33
CA GLY A 216 -19.63 -17.94 -21.67
C GLY A 216 -19.92 -18.04 -23.17
N ARG A 217 -20.80 -18.98 -23.53
CA ARG A 217 -21.03 -19.38 -24.93
C ARG A 217 -21.67 -18.24 -25.72
N GLY A 218 -20.97 -17.72 -26.72
CA GLY A 218 -21.45 -16.65 -27.63
C GLY A 218 -21.18 -15.21 -27.16
N LYS A 219 -20.41 -15.02 -26.09
CA LYS A 219 -19.93 -13.70 -25.64
C LYS A 219 -18.43 -13.55 -25.89
N GLU A 220 -17.97 -12.33 -26.12
CA GLU A 220 -16.55 -12.02 -26.28
C GLU A 220 -15.79 -12.26 -24.96
N ASN A 221 -14.60 -12.85 -25.06
CA ASN A 221 -13.71 -13.06 -23.91
C ASN A 221 -12.82 -11.83 -23.72
N ASN A 222 -12.44 -11.56 -22.48
CA ASN A 222 -11.61 -10.40 -22.12
C ASN A 222 -10.30 -10.84 -21.47
N LEU A 223 -9.29 -9.98 -21.52
CA LEU A 223 -8.11 -10.11 -20.65
C LEU A 223 -8.34 -9.31 -19.38
N VAL A 224 -8.07 -9.93 -18.23
CA VAL A 224 -8.17 -9.31 -16.91
C VAL A 224 -6.90 -9.57 -16.11
N TRP A 225 -6.55 -8.66 -15.21
CA TRP A 225 -5.43 -8.88 -14.29
C TRP A 225 -5.93 -9.62 -13.05
N LYS A 226 -5.34 -10.78 -12.76
CA LYS A 226 -5.58 -11.53 -11.52
C LYS A 226 -4.26 -11.76 -10.80
N THR A 227 -4.30 -11.73 -9.48
CA THR A 227 -3.17 -12.09 -8.62
C THR A 227 -3.09 -13.60 -8.40
N ILE A 228 -1.94 -14.13 -7.99
CA ILE A 228 -1.80 -15.55 -7.63
C ILE A 228 -2.84 -15.96 -6.59
N SER A 229 -3.14 -15.09 -5.61
CA SER A 229 -4.16 -15.34 -4.59
C SER A 229 -5.60 -15.45 -5.12
N GLU A 230 -5.87 -14.89 -6.30
CA GLU A 230 -7.20 -14.93 -6.94
C GLU A 230 -7.32 -16.06 -7.96
N MET A 231 -6.20 -16.65 -8.39
CA MET A 231 -6.19 -17.70 -9.41
C MET A 231 -6.51 -19.07 -8.84
N LYS A 232 -7.20 -19.87 -9.66
CA LYS A 232 -7.44 -21.29 -9.40
C LYS A 232 -6.68 -22.13 -10.43
N THR A 233 -5.93 -23.11 -9.93
CA THR A 233 -5.23 -24.07 -10.78
C THR A 233 -6.24 -24.86 -11.63
N GLY A 234 -5.90 -25.13 -12.90
CA GLY A 234 -6.72 -25.88 -13.86
C GLY A 234 -7.78 -25.07 -14.62
N ASP A 235 -8.28 -23.98 -14.02
CA ASP A 235 -9.37 -23.16 -14.56
C ASP A 235 -8.88 -21.88 -15.26
N GLU A 236 -7.79 -21.28 -14.77
CA GLU A 236 -7.27 -20.02 -15.30
C GLU A 236 -6.24 -20.23 -16.41
N GLU A 237 -6.27 -19.36 -17.42
CA GLU A 237 -5.34 -19.34 -18.55
C GLU A 237 -4.60 -18.00 -18.57
N VAL A 238 -3.26 -18.02 -18.46
CA VAL A 238 -2.40 -16.83 -18.48
C VAL A 238 -1.79 -16.60 -19.86
N VAL A 239 -1.54 -15.34 -20.21
CA VAL A 239 -0.87 -14.95 -21.46
C VAL A 239 0.63 -15.22 -21.32
N VAL A 240 1.17 -16.04 -22.21
CA VAL A 240 2.60 -16.41 -22.25
C VAL A 240 3.17 -16.26 -23.66
N LEU A 241 4.49 -16.22 -23.77
CA LEU A 241 5.18 -16.29 -25.05
C LEU A 241 5.05 -17.69 -25.68
N LYS A 242 4.87 -17.74 -26.99
CA LYS A 242 4.92 -19.01 -27.75
C LYS A 242 6.33 -19.58 -27.73
N ASN A 243 6.43 -20.86 -27.40
CA ASN A 243 7.70 -21.56 -27.41
C ASN A 243 8.13 -21.83 -28.88
N SER A 244 9.31 -21.35 -29.27
CA SER A 244 9.80 -21.42 -30.67
C SER A 244 10.30 -22.81 -31.08
N ASN A 245 10.38 -23.76 -30.14
CA ASN A 245 10.80 -25.14 -30.37
C ASN A 245 9.65 -26.05 -30.86
N GLY A 246 9.16 -25.80 -32.07
CA GLY A 246 8.75 -26.81 -33.07
C GLY A 246 7.67 -27.86 -32.75
N LYS A 247 7.11 -27.99 -31.55
CA LYS A 247 5.95 -28.86 -31.31
C LYS A 247 4.69 -28.03 -31.44
N LYS A 248 3.96 -28.24 -32.54
CA LYS A 248 2.59 -27.74 -32.71
C LYS A 248 1.82 -27.99 -31.42
N SER A 249 1.29 -26.93 -30.82
CA SER A 249 0.27 -27.06 -29.77
C SER A 249 -0.83 -27.99 -30.28
N GLU A 250 -1.32 -28.87 -29.41
CA GLU A 250 -2.41 -29.79 -29.77
C GLU A 250 -3.54 -28.98 -30.39
N LYS A 251 -4.00 -29.39 -31.57
CA LYS A 251 -5.08 -28.71 -32.30
C LYS A 251 -6.28 -28.57 -31.37
N TYR A 252 -6.55 -27.33 -30.94
CA TYR A 252 -7.82 -27.00 -30.30
C TYR A 252 -8.97 -27.39 -31.24
N PRO A 253 -10.04 -28.05 -30.74
CA PRO A 253 -11.24 -28.32 -31.53
C PRO A 253 -11.76 -27.03 -32.17
N ASP A 254 -12.28 -27.09 -33.40
CA ASP A 254 -12.67 -25.90 -34.20
C ASP A 254 -13.67 -24.94 -33.49
N GLN A 255 -14.34 -25.38 -32.43
CA GLN A 255 -15.19 -24.53 -31.58
C GLN A 255 -14.42 -23.52 -30.70
N TYR A 256 -13.11 -23.71 -30.46
CA TYR A 256 -12.28 -22.82 -29.63
C TYR A 256 -11.62 -21.67 -30.42
N LYS A 257 -11.56 -21.76 -31.75
CA LYS A 257 -10.98 -20.72 -32.63
C LYS A 257 -11.66 -19.36 -32.50
N TYR A 258 -12.96 -19.35 -32.23
CA TYR A 258 -13.77 -18.12 -32.16
C TYR A 258 -13.71 -17.41 -30.80
N GLN A 259 -12.96 -17.94 -29.83
CA GLN A 259 -12.97 -17.47 -28.44
C GLN A 259 -11.59 -17.07 -27.90
N ASN A 260 -10.51 -17.36 -28.62
CA ASN A 260 -9.15 -17.00 -28.21
C ASN A 260 -8.51 -16.10 -29.27
N PHE A 261 -8.48 -14.79 -29.03
CA PHE A 261 -7.91 -13.79 -29.96
C PHE A 261 -6.38 -13.90 -30.12
N LEU A 262 -5.71 -14.76 -29.33
CA LEU A 262 -4.28 -15.05 -29.50
C LEU A 262 -3.99 -16.29 -30.35
N ILE A 263 -5.00 -16.99 -30.89
CA ILE A 263 -4.79 -18.28 -31.55
C ILE A 263 -3.85 -18.19 -32.75
N ASP A 264 -3.96 -17.13 -33.55
CA ASP A 264 -3.09 -16.83 -34.70
C ASP A 264 -2.00 -15.79 -34.36
N ASN A 265 -1.85 -15.44 -33.08
CA ASN A 265 -0.84 -14.47 -32.67
C ASN A 265 0.57 -15.06 -32.87
N LYS A 266 1.47 -14.27 -33.46
CA LYS A 266 2.83 -14.71 -33.77
C LYS A 266 3.69 -14.94 -32.52
N TYR A 267 3.42 -14.21 -31.44
CA TYR A 267 4.30 -14.10 -30.29
C TYR A 267 3.72 -14.71 -29.02
N PHE A 268 2.41 -14.66 -28.82
CA PHE A 268 1.75 -15.05 -27.57
C PHE A 268 0.74 -16.17 -27.74
N GLU A 269 0.56 -16.96 -26.69
CA GLU A 269 -0.52 -17.93 -26.55
C GLU A 269 -1.08 -17.93 -25.13
N MET A 270 -2.18 -18.65 -24.94
CA MET A 270 -2.77 -18.83 -23.63
C MET A 270 -2.35 -20.18 -23.08
N GLU A 271 -1.82 -20.22 -21.85
CA GLU A 271 -1.52 -21.47 -21.16
C GLU A 271 -2.30 -21.59 -19.86
N LYS A 272 -2.82 -22.79 -19.60
CA LYS A 272 -3.46 -23.10 -18.33
C LYS A 272 -2.46 -23.08 -17.19
N VAL A 273 -2.85 -22.45 -16.08
CA VAL A 273 -2.14 -22.54 -14.80
C VAL A 273 -2.32 -23.96 -14.27
N ARG A 274 -1.21 -24.70 -14.15
CA ARG A 274 -1.21 -26.09 -13.68
C ARG A 274 -1.08 -26.18 -12.18
N ASP A 275 -0.16 -25.41 -11.63
CA ASP A 275 0.20 -25.49 -10.23
C ASP A 275 0.64 -24.14 -9.68
N ILE A 276 0.38 -23.92 -8.39
CA ILE A 276 0.79 -22.73 -7.63
C ILE A 276 1.30 -23.23 -6.27
N VAL A 277 2.60 -23.14 -6.04
CA VAL A 277 3.23 -23.68 -4.83
C VAL A 277 4.04 -22.60 -4.13
N LEU A 278 3.89 -22.47 -2.81
CA LEU A 278 4.77 -21.64 -2.00
C LEU A 278 6.18 -22.22 -2.01
N VAL A 279 7.16 -21.48 -2.55
CA VAL A 279 8.56 -21.92 -2.65
C VAL A 279 9.35 -21.55 -1.40
N GLY A 280 9.00 -20.42 -0.79
CA GLY A 280 9.70 -19.88 0.37
C GLY A 280 9.93 -18.38 0.23
N GLN A 281 10.92 -17.86 0.96
CA GLN A 281 11.22 -16.43 0.99
C GLN A 281 12.39 -16.08 0.08
N GLU A 282 12.16 -15.23 -0.92
CA GLU A 282 13.17 -14.75 -1.86
C GLU A 282 13.16 -13.23 -1.96
N ALA A 283 14.32 -12.61 -2.21
CA ALA A 283 14.40 -11.17 -2.49
C ALA A 283 13.56 -10.84 -3.73
N THR A 284 12.90 -9.67 -3.74
CA THR A 284 11.95 -9.28 -4.77
C THR A 284 12.29 -7.93 -5.40
N LEU A 285 12.26 -7.84 -6.73
CA LEU A 285 12.43 -6.64 -7.54
C LEU A 285 11.14 -6.33 -8.32
N ASP A 286 10.99 -5.12 -8.85
CA ASP A 286 9.93 -4.78 -9.80
C ASP A 286 10.48 -3.77 -10.79
N LEU A 287 9.85 -3.69 -11.97
CA LEU A 287 10.25 -2.79 -13.04
C LEU A 287 9.13 -1.81 -13.36
N ARG A 288 9.51 -0.62 -13.85
CA ARG A 288 8.58 0.30 -14.48
C ARG A 288 8.88 0.39 -15.97
N VAL A 289 7.91 -0.03 -16.77
CA VAL A 289 7.94 0.08 -18.24
C VAL A 289 7.15 1.28 -18.70
N GLU A 290 7.71 2.07 -19.63
CA GLU A 290 7.02 3.21 -20.23
C GLU A 290 5.83 2.77 -21.10
N GLY A 291 4.69 3.45 -20.93
CA GLY A 291 3.47 3.23 -21.72
C GLY A 291 2.66 2.01 -21.28
N GLU A 292 3.20 0.81 -21.48
CA GLU A 292 2.40 -0.43 -21.48
C GLU A 292 2.18 -1.03 -20.09
N HIS A 293 2.85 -0.48 -19.07
CA HIS A 293 2.66 -0.83 -17.65
C HIS A 293 2.78 -2.34 -17.32
N ASN A 294 3.37 -3.12 -18.22
CA ASN A 294 3.64 -4.56 -18.11
C ASN A 294 4.96 -4.90 -18.79
N PHE A 295 5.50 -6.10 -18.52
CA PHE A 295 6.68 -6.66 -19.17
C PHE A 295 6.59 -8.19 -19.23
N ILE A 296 7.51 -8.81 -19.97
CA ILE A 296 7.63 -10.27 -20.03
C ILE A 296 8.68 -10.73 -19.03
N ALA A 297 8.25 -11.53 -18.04
CA ALA A 297 9.11 -12.18 -17.06
C ALA A 297 8.89 -13.70 -17.12
N ASP A 298 9.98 -14.47 -17.24
CA ASP A 298 9.98 -15.93 -17.38
C ASP A 298 9.01 -16.45 -18.47
N GLY A 299 8.87 -15.66 -19.55
CA GLY A 299 7.97 -15.95 -20.67
C GLY A 299 6.49 -15.67 -20.38
N ILE A 300 6.14 -15.07 -19.24
CA ILE A 300 4.78 -14.74 -18.84
C ILE A 300 4.59 -13.22 -18.81
N VAL A 301 3.42 -12.73 -19.21
CA VAL A 301 3.07 -11.30 -19.14
C VAL A 301 2.73 -10.93 -17.68
N VAL A 302 3.52 -10.03 -17.10
CA VAL A 302 3.42 -9.58 -15.70
C VAL A 302 3.22 -8.08 -15.59
N HIS A 303 2.54 -7.62 -14.53
CA HIS A 303 2.23 -6.21 -14.33
C HIS A 303 3.31 -5.48 -13.51
N ASN A 304 3.62 -4.21 -13.84
CA ASN A 304 4.44 -3.35 -12.98
C ASN A 304 3.75 -3.19 -11.62
N THR A 305 4.25 -3.79 -10.55
CA THR A 305 3.58 -3.72 -9.25
C THR A 305 4.16 -2.62 -8.35
N GLY A 306 3.68 -1.40 -8.58
CA GLY A 306 3.85 -0.29 -7.64
C GLY A 306 2.65 0.62 -7.67
N ILE A 307 2.09 0.99 -6.51
CA ILE A 307 0.96 1.92 -6.35
C ILE A 307 -0.38 1.29 -6.76
N GLN A 308 -0.80 0.18 -6.17
CA GLN A 308 -2.17 -0.30 -6.35
C GLN A 308 -3.12 0.51 -5.45
N ARG A 309 -4.34 0.71 -5.91
CA ARG A 309 -5.41 1.36 -5.14
C ARG A 309 -5.67 0.61 -3.82
N SER A 310 -5.72 1.36 -2.72
CA SER A 310 -6.33 0.95 -1.44
C SER A 310 -7.62 1.70 -1.18
N SER A 311 -8.37 1.31 -0.15
CA SER A 311 -9.52 2.09 0.29
C SER A 311 -9.14 3.46 0.86
N ALA A 312 -7.86 3.70 1.19
CA ALA A 312 -7.36 4.99 1.63
C ALA A 312 -6.96 5.91 0.46
N THR A 313 -6.72 5.37 -0.73
CA THR A 313 -6.39 6.14 -1.93
C THR A 313 -7.43 7.26 -2.15
N PRO A 314 -7.01 8.53 -2.32
CA PRO A 314 -7.92 9.63 -2.62
C PRO A 314 -8.65 9.43 -3.94
N GLU A 315 -9.86 9.98 -4.02
CA GLU A 315 -10.54 10.11 -5.30
C GLU A 315 -9.69 10.93 -6.28
N GLY A 316 -9.74 10.56 -7.55
CA GLY A 316 -8.98 11.21 -8.60
C GLY A 316 -7.51 10.77 -8.69
N ALA A 317 -7.03 9.90 -7.79
CA ALA A 317 -5.64 9.46 -7.81
C ALA A 317 -5.42 8.41 -8.90
N ALA A 318 -4.33 8.58 -9.66
CA ALA A 318 -3.85 7.58 -10.61
C ALA A 318 -3.04 6.50 -9.88
N THR A 319 -3.50 5.26 -9.97
CA THR A 319 -2.85 4.06 -9.43
C THR A 319 -2.77 2.98 -10.52
N THR A 320 -2.05 1.89 -10.30
CA THR A 320 -1.98 0.80 -11.28
C THR A 320 -3.32 0.09 -11.47
N THR A 321 -4.10 -0.05 -10.39
CA THR A 321 -5.45 -0.64 -10.42
C THR A 321 -6.57 0.40 -10.52
N SER A 322 -6.24 1.67 -10.72
CA SER A 322 -7.15 2.73 -11.12
C SER A 322 -6.42 3.67 -12.10
N PRO A 323 -6.07 3.15 -13.30
CA PRO A 323 -5.30 3.91 -14.27
C PRO A 323 -6.16 4.99 -14.90
N VAL A 324 -5.51 6.10 -15.26
CA VAL A 324 -6.15 7.19 -16.00
C VAL A 324 -6.17 6.82 -17.47
N GLY A 325 -7.35 6.88 -18.08
CA GLY A 325 -7.52 6.57 -19.50
C GLY A 325 -8.81 7.16 -20.06
N LYS A 326 -9.10 6.92 -21.34
CA LYS A 326 -10.30 7.46 -22.00
C LYS A 326 -11.61 7.07 -21.29
N ALA A 327 -11.66 5.85 -20.74
CA ALA A 327 -12.85 5.34 -20.06
C ALA A 327 -12.97 5.85 -18.60
N ILE A 328 -11.84 6.14 -17.95
CA ILE A 328 -11.79 6.60 -16.56
C ILE A 328 -10.80 7.79 -16.50
N PRO A 329 -11.22 8.98 -16.99
CA PRO A 329 -10.34 10.14 -17.11
C PRO A 329 -9.90 10.72 -15.76
N GLU A 330 -10.65 10.49 -14.69
CA GLU A 330 -10.38 10.97 -13.33
C GLU A 330 -9.44 10.07 -12.52
N GLY A 331 -9.29 8.78 -12.84
CA GLY A 331 -8.57 7.80 -12.01
C GLY A 331 -9.49 7.13 -10.99
N LYS A 332 -9.13 7.05 -9.71
CA LYS A 332 -10.01 6.44 -8.70
C LYS A 332 -11.35 7.20 -8.58
N GLU A 333 -12.46 6.54 -8.87
CA GLU A 333 -13.81 7.14 -8.93
C GLU A 333 -14.48 7.36 -7.57
N ARG A 334 -14.13 6.56 -6.55
CA ARG A 334 -14.79 6.63 -5.22
C ARG A 334 -13.94 7.42 -4.23
N PRO A 335 -14.54 8.07 -3.23
CA PRO A 335 -13.81 8.72 -2.15
C PRO A 335 -13.04 7.71 -1.29
N ARG A 336 -12.05 8.21 -0.54
CA ARG A 336 -11.37 7.41 0.49
C ARG A 336 -12.36 7.00 1.59
N LYS A 337 -12.25 5.77 2.07
CA LYS A 337 -12.99 5.27 3.25
C LYS A 337 -12.59 6.09 4.47
N ASP A 338 -13.55 6.52 5.29
CA ASP A 338 -13.24 7.24 6.53
C ASP A 338 -12.98 6.26 7.67
N LEU A 339 -11.77 5.70 7.68
CA LEU A 339 -11.38 4.72 8.69
C LEU A 339 -11.46 5.29 10.10
N THR A 340 -11.07 6.55 10.30
CA THR A 340 -11.07 7.16 11.63
C THR A 340 -12.50 7.17 12.21
N GLN A 341 -13.51 7.51 11.40
CA GLN A 341 -14.91 7.47 11.82
C GLN A 341 -15.43 6.05 12.09
N ILE A 342 -14.99 5.06 11.31
CA ILE A 342 -15.30 3.64 11.57
C ILE A 342 -14.78 3.23 12.95
N ILE A 343 -13.58 3.66 13.33
CA ILE A 343 -13.03 3.34 14.65
C ILE A 343 -13.72 4.13 15.76
N VAL A 344 -14.13 5.38 15.53
CA VAL A 344 -14.96 6.11 16.50
C VAL A 344 -16.27 5.38 16.77
N ALA A 345 -16.88 4.76 15.77
CA ALA A 345 -18.12 3.99 15.92
C ALA A 345 -17.96 2.70 16.76
N HIS A 346 -16.74 2.29 17.09
CA HIS A 346 -16.48 1.21 18.07
C HIS A 346 -16.47 1.71 19.52
N ASP A 347 -16.79 2.99 19.78
CA ASP A 347 -16.70 3.63 21.09
C ASP A 347 -15.30 3.49 21.74
N SER A 348 -14.27 3.47 20.89
CA SER A 348 -12.87 3.40 21.36
C SER A 348 -12.55 4.64 22.21
N PRO A 349 -11.92 4.47 23.39
CA PRO A 349 -11.72 5.55 24.35
C PRO A 349 -10.86 6.70 23.81
N TYR A 350 -9.96 6.40 22.85
CA TYR A 350 -9.18 7.42 22.17
C TYR A 350 -8.91 7.08 20.70
N VAL A 351 -9.29 8.00 19.82
CA VAL A 351 -9.08 7.91 18.37
C VAL A 351 -8.51 9.24 17.87
N ALA A 352 -7.51 9.23 17.01
CA ALA A 352 -6.95 10.48 16.48
C ALA A 352 -6.53 10.39 15.02
N GLN A 353 -6.50 11.55 14.36
CA GLN A 353 -5.90 11.74 13.05
C GLN A 353 -4.73 12.72 13.16
N ALA A 354 -3.55 12.32 12.70
CA ALA A 354 -2.30 13.05 12.90
C ALA A 354 -1.47 13.16 11.62
N ASN A 355 -0.38 13.93 11.69
CA ASN A 355 0.48 14.22 10.55
C ASN A 355 1.94 14.48 11.01
N PRO A 356 2.96 13.90 10.35
CA PRO A 356 4.35 13.98 10.81
C PRO A 356 4.96 15.38 10.73
N ALA A 357 4.39 16.30 9.93
CA ALA A 357 4.83 17.69 9.87
C ALA A 357 4.51 18.47 11.17
N TYR A 358 3.55 17.98 11.95
CA TYR A 358 3.11 18.57 13.22
C TYR A 358 3.59 17.68 14.37
N TYR A 359 4.90 17.49 14.49
CA TYR A 359 5.50 16.52 15.41
C TYR A 359 5.04 16.69 16.87
N ASN A 360 4.85 17.92 17.35
CA ASN A 360 4.33 18.18 18.70
C ASN A 360 2.90 17.65 18.90
N ASP A 361 2.04 17.81 17.89
CA ASP A 361 0.67 17.29 17.91
C ASP A 361 0.68 15.76 17.89
N LEU A 362 1.46 15.16 16.96
CA LEU A 362 1.60 13.72 16.87
C LEU A 362 2.10 13.09 18.19
N ILE A 363 3.16 13.63 18.78
CA ILE A 363 3.74 13.09 20.02
C ILE A 363 2.72 13.15 21.16
N LYS A 364 1.97 14.25 21.31
CA LYS A 364 0.89 14.36 22.32
C LYS A 364 -0.17 13.29 22.12
N LYS A 365 -0.60 13.08 20.88
CA LYS A 365 -1.63 12.08 20.56
C LYS A 365 -1.16 10.67 20.89
N VAL A 366 0.10 10.36 20.59
CA VAL A 366 0.70 9.07 20.94
C VAL A 366 0.81 8.90 22.45
N GLN A 367 1.31 9.91 23.18
CA GLN A 367 1.38 9.86 24.64
C GLN A 367 0.00 9.69 25.27
N LYS A 368 -1.01 10.40 24.77
CA LYS A 368 -2.39 10.27 25.23
C LYS A 368 -2.91 8.86 24.97
N ALA A 369 -2.80 8.38 23.74
CA ALA A 369 -3.23 7.04 23.34
C ALA A 369 -2.58 5.93 24.18
N LEU A 370 -1.27 5.99 24.42
CA LEU A 370 -0.56 5.00 25.24
C LEU A 370 -0.96 5.04 26.72
N ASN A 371 -1.42 6.18 27.23
CA ASN A 371 -1.84 6.36 28.62
C ASN A 371 -3.33 6.14 28.85
N THR A 372 -4.14 6.11 27.79
CA THR A 372 -5.55 5.73 27.85
C THR A 372 -5.67 4.22 28.04
N GLU A 373 -6.50 3.79 29.00
CA GLU A 373 -6.82 2.37 29.16
C GLU A 373 -7.85 1.94 28.11
N GLY A 374 -7.52 0.90 27.34
CA GLY A 374 -8.39 0.33 26.31
C GLY A 374 -7.81 0.50 24.91
N PRO A 375 -8.58 0.15 23.87
CA PRO A 375 -8.07 0.12 22.51
C PRO A 375 -8.04 1.54 21.95
N THR A 376 -6.87 1.96 21.45
CA THR A 376 -6.69 3.29 20.88
C THR A 376 -6.21 3.22 19.44
N PHE A 377 -6.55 4.24 18.66
CA PHE A 377 -6.21 4.28 17.24
C PHE A 377 -5.67 5.63 16.82
N ILE A 378 -4.60 5.64 16.02
CA ILE A 378 -4.12 6.85 15.37
C ILE A 378 -3.91 6.61 13.88
N ASN A 379 -4.59 7.42 13.07
CA ASN A 379 -4.43 7.46 11.62
C ASN A 379 -3.47 8.58 11.21
N ILE A 380 -2.36 8.24 10.55
CA ILE A 380 -1.28 9.18 10.29
C ILE A 380 -0.96 9.23 8.81
N LEU A 381 -1.07 10.41 8.20
CA LEU A 381 -0.72 10.59 6.79
C LEU A 381 0.78 10.36 6.59
N SER A 382 1.13 9.45 5.69
CA SER A 382 2.49 9.05 5.36
C SER A 382 2.81 9.32 3.87
N PRO A 383 3.31 10.52 3.51
CA PRO A 383 3.75 10.79 2.15
C PRO A 383 4.75 9.76 1.64
N CYS A 384 4.49 9.23 0.44
CA CYS A 384 5.31 8.24 -0.22
C CYS A 384 5.93 8.86 -1.48
N PRO A 385 7.23 9.21 -1.48
CA PRO A 385 7.88 9.82 -2.65
C PRO A 385 7.69 9.02 -3.93
N ARG A 386 7.87 7.69 -3.84
CA ARG A 386 7.67 6.77 -4.96
C ARG A 386 6.21 6.74 -5.40
N GLY A 387 5.29 6.56 -4.46
CA GLY A 387 3.90 6.30 -4.77
C GLY A 387 3.10 7.53 -5.17
N TRP A 388 3.40 8.67 -4.56
CA TRP A 388 2.74 9.93 -4.85
C TRP A 388 3.47 10.70 -5.96
N ARG A 389 4.64 10.20 -6.39
CA ARG A 389 5.47 10.75 -7.47
C ARG A 389 5.88 12.19 -7.14
N HIS A 390 6.61 12.34 -6.05
CA HIS A 390 7.18 13.62 -5.62
C HIS A 390 8.65 13.46 -5.22
N ASP A 391 9.38 14.57 -5.19
CA ASP A 391 10.78 14.58 -4.76
C ASP A 391 10.93 14.12 -3.31
N SER A 392 11.94 13.29 -3.03
CA SER A 392 12.17 12.68 -1.72
C SER A 392 12.41 13.71 -0.59
N SER A 393 12.95 14.89 -0.91
CA SER A 393 13.16 15.97 0.06
C SER A 393 11.86 16.67 0.48
N GLN A 394 10.77 16.49 -0.25
CA GLN A 394 9.53 17.26 -0.09
C GLN A 394 8.48 16.58 0.79
N SER A 395 8.71 15.36 1.31
CA SER A 395 7.72 14.58 2.06
C SER A 395 7.03 15.37 3.19
N ILE A 396 7.81 16.03 4.06
CA ILE A 396 7.26 16.82 5.17
C ILE A 396 6.51 18.07 4.68
N LYS A 397 6.97 18.70 3.60
CA LYS A 397 6.29 19.85 3.00
C LYS A 397 4.93 19.46 2.44
N ILE A 398 4.83 18.31 1.77
CA ILE A 398 3.58 17.77 1.22
C ILE A 398 2.63 17.34 2.34
N ALA A 399 3.15 16.71 3.40
CA ALA A 399 2.38 16.43 4.60
C ALA A 399 1.79 17.72 5.21
N LYS A 400 2.57 18.81 5.29
CA LYS A 400 2.08 20.12 5.77
C LYS A 400 1.02 20.72 4.83
N LEU A 401 1.22 20.58 3.51
CA LEU A 401 0.25 21.03 2.50
C LEU A 401 -1.10 20.34 2.69
N ALA A 402 -1.13 19.03 2.93
CA ALA A 402 -2.36 18.26 3.16
C ALA A 402 -3.20 18.83 4.32
N VAL A 403 -2.56 19.29 5.39
CA VAL A 403 -3.26 19.94 6.51
C VAL A 403 -3.70 21.35 6.14
N SER A 404 -2.81 22.14 5.53
CA SER A 404 -3.11 23.55 5.21
C SER A 404 -4.20 23.74 4.13
N THR A 405 -4.44 22.72 3.31
CA THR A 405 -5.48 22.69 2.26
C THR A 405 -6.79 22.04 2.73
N GLY A 406 -6.82 21.48 3.96
CA GLY A 406 -7.99 20.80 4.53
C GLY A 406 -8.12 19.31 4.18
N VAL A 407 -7.29 18.78 3.28
CA VAL A 407 -7.34 17.37 2.82
C VAL A 407 -7.16 16.39 3.97
N TRP A 408 -6.32 16.74 4.95
CA TRP A 408 -6.03 15.93 6.11
C TRP A 408 -6.16 16.74 7.41
N PRO A 409 -7.38 16.85 7.98
CA PRO A 409 -7.59 17.57 9.23
C PRO A 409 -6.88 16.88 10.40
N LEU A 410 -6.47 17.67 11.39
CA LEU A 410 -5.83 17.17 12.62
C LEU A 410 -6.80 17.29 13.78
N TYR A 411 -7.28 16.16 14.27
CA TYR A 411 -8.23 16.10 15.37
C TYR A 411 -8.01 14.84 16.22
N GLU A 412 -8.68 14.82 17.35
CA GLU A 412 -8.82 13.65 18.21
C GLU A 412 -10.26 13.54 18.71
N VAL A 413 -10.62 12.32 19.11
CA VAL A 413 -11.90 11.96 19.71
C VAL A 413 -11.60 11.22 21.00
N GLU A 414 -12.05 11.75 22.11
CA GLU A 414 -11.86 11.16 23.44
C GLU A 414 -13.24 10.88 24.04
N ASN A 415 -13.55 9.60 24.24
CA ASN A 415 -14.86 9.14 24.74
C ASN A 415 -16.03 9.80 23.99
N GLY A 416 -15.98 9.79 22.65
CA GLY A 416 -16.98 10.41 21.77
C GLY A 416 -16.88 11.92 21.61
N ASN A 417 -16.05 12.63 22.38
CA ASN A 417 -15.91 14.08 22.30
C ASN A 417 -14.84 14.48 21.28
N TYR A 418 -15.25 15.21 20.25
CA TYR A 418 -14.36 15.67 19.18
C TYR A 418 -13.61 16.94 19.57
N ARG A 419 -12.33 17.00 19.21
CA ARG A 419 -11.49 18.20 19.35
C ARG A 419 -10.58 18.39 18.15
N ILE A 420 -10.67 19.54 17.49
CA ILE A 420 -9.74 19.92 16.44
C ILE A 420 -8.44 20.42 17.09
N THR A 421 -7.35 19.71 16.82
CA THR A 421 -6.06 19.95 17.49
C THR A 421 -5.21 21.02 16.81
N TYR A 422 -5.43 21.26 15.53
CA TYR A 422 -4.74 22.31 14.78
C TYR A 422 -5.62 22.82 13.66
N ARG A 423 -5.66 24.14 13.52
CA ARG A 423 -6.34 24.84 12.43
C ARG A 423 -5.37 25.78 11.72
N PRO A 424 -5.22 25.70 10.40
CA PRO A 424 -4.42 26.68 9.66
C PRO A 424 -5.10 28.05 9.76
N LYS A 425 -4.32 29.12 10.03
CA LYS A 425 -4.83 30.50 10.09
C LYS A 425 -5.47 30.95 8.77
N LYS A 426 -4.87 30.52 7.66
CA LYS A 426 -5.36 30.76 6.30
C LYS A 426 -5.28 29.45 5.52
N ARG A 427 -6.39 29.05 4.91
CA ARG A 427 -6.46 27.87 4.05
C ARG A 427 -5.66 28.14 2.77
N ARG A 428 -4.85 27.16 2.37
CA ARG A 428 -4.17 27.16 1.08
C ARG A 428 -5.09 26.55 0.01
N PRO A 429 -4.99 26.97 -1.27
CA PRO A 429 -5.80 26.39 -2.34
C PRO A 429 -5.64 24.87 -2.43
N PHE A 430 -6.74 24.13 -2.59
CA PHE A 430 -6.70 22.67 -2.73
C PHE A 430 -5.79 22.21 -3.88
N ARG A 431 -5.81 22.96 -4.98
CA ARG A 431 -5.00 22.73 -6.19
C ARG A 431 -3.50 22.58 -5.90
N GLU A 432 -2.95 23.34 -4.95
CA GLU A 432 -1.52 23.26 -4.61
C GLU A 432 -1.12 21.88 -4.06
N TRP A 433 -2.03 21.20 -3.36
CA TRP A 433 -1.77 19.85 -2.87
C TRP A 433 -1.76 18.84 -4.02
N LEU A 434 -2.66 18.98 -4.99
CA LEU A 434 -2.67 18.16 -6.21
C LEU A 434 -1.38 18.36 -7.04
N GLU A 435 -0.99 19.61 -7.25
CA GLU A 435 0.21 19.99 -8.01
C GLU A 435 1.52 19.44 -7.40
N SER A 436 1.53 19.24 -6.08
CA SER A 436 2.70 18.71 -5.40
C SER A 436 2.99 17.22 -5.65
N GLN A 437 2.12 16.51 -6.39
CA GLN A 437 2.15 15.05 -6.54
C GLN A 437 1.83 14.60 -7.97
N GLY A 438 2.73 13.83 -8.59
CA GLY A 438 2.53 13.35 -9.96
C GLY A 438 1.36 12.38 -10.16
N ARG A 439 0.80 11.79 -9.09
CA ARG A 439 -0.40 10.91 -9.17
C ARG A 439 -1.71 11.65 -9.47
N PHE A 440 -1.71 12.99 -9.45
CA PHE A 440 -2.87 13.84 -9.80
C PHE A 440 -2.62 14.71 -11.04
N LYS A 441 -1.51 14.50 -11.76
CA LYS A 441 -1.09 15.37 -12.88
C LYS A 441 -2.17 15.53 -13.96
N HIS A 442 -2.95 14.48 -14.22
CA HIS A 442 -4.06 14.50 -15.18
C HIS A 442 -5.22 15.40 -14.77
N LEU A 443 -5.49 15.54 -13.47
CA LEU A 443 -6.56 16.41 -12.94
C LEU A 443 -6.25 17.91 -13.12
N LEU A 444 -5.00 18.26 -13.37
CA LEU A 444 -4.58 19.67 -13.50
C LEU A 444 -4.90 20.26 -14.88
N SER A 445 -5.35 19.44 -15.83
CA SER A 445 -5.78 19.89 -17.15
C SER A 445 -7.12 20.64 -17.08
N GLU A 446 -7.36 21.56 -18.01
CA GLU A 446 -8.62 22.32 -18.07
C GLU A 446 -9.86 21.42 -18.24
N GLN A 447 -9.70 20.26 -18.87
CA GLN A 447 -10.77 19.29 -19.05
C GLN A 447 -11.29 18.71 -17.72
N ASN A 448 -10.45 18.70 -16.68
CA ASN A 448 -10.77 18.14 -15.37
C ASN A 448 -11.05 19.22 -14.31
N LYS A 449 -11.24 20.48 -14.72
CA LYS A 449 -11.46 21.60 -13.80
C LYS A 449 -12.69 21.39 -12.90
N GLU A 450 -13.80 20.93 -13.47
CA GLU A 450 -15.03 20.63 -12.72
C GLU A 450 -14.83 19.52 -11.69
N VAL A 451 -14.00 18.52 -12.01
CA VAL A 451 -13.63 17.44 -11.08
C VAL A 451 -12.85 18.02 -9.89
N VAL A 452 -11.87 18.89 -10.14
CA VAL A 452 -11.09 19.53 -9.08
C VAL A 452 -11.97 20.40 -8.18
N GLU A 453 -12.89 21.18 -8.76
CA GLU A 453 -13.83 22.02 -8.00
C GLU A 453 -14.78 21.18 -7.13
N ARG A 454 -15.25 20.03 -7.64
CA ARG A 454 -16.05 19.09 -6.85
C ARG A 454 -15.25 18.50 -5.69
N LEU A 455 -14.03 18.04 -5.95
CA LEU A 455 -13.15 17.49 -4.91
C LEU A 455 -12.83 18.53 -3.82
N GLU A 456 -12.62 19.80 -4.20
CA GLU A 456 -12.41 20.89 -3.24
C GLU A 456 -13.66 21.10 -2.35
N LYS A 457 -14.86 21.13 -2.94
CA LYS A 457 -16.12 21.21 -2.19
C LYS A 457 -16.30 20.04 -1.22
N GLU A 458 -15.97 18.82 -1.63
CA GLU A 458 -16.06 17.66 -0.73
C GLU A 458 -15.11 17.76 0.47
N VAL A 459 -13.91 18.32 0.27
CA VAL A 459 -12.98 18.59 1.38
C VAL A 459 -13.59 19.63 2.33
N GLU A 460 -14.18 20.70 1.79
CA GLU A 460 -14.90 21.71 2.60
C GLU A 460 -16.08 21.13 3.37
N GLU A 461 -16.88 20.25 2.75
CA GLU A 461 -18.01 19.61 3.41
C GLU A 461 -17.57 18.67 4.54
N LYS A 462 -16.49 17.91 4.34
CA LYS A 462 -15.90 17.07 5.40
C LYS A 462 -15.39 17.90 6.56
N GLU A 463 -14.76 19.05 6.28
CA GLU A 463 -14.32 19.98 7.31
C GLU A 463 -15.52 20.56 8.08
N LYS A 464 -16.59 20.98 7.39
CA LYS A 464 -17.83 21.47 8.04
C LYS A 464 -18.46 20.41 8.94
N LYS A 465 -18.52 19.15 8.50
CA LYS A 465 -19.01 18.03 9.31
C LYS A 465 -18.17 17.83 10.57
N LEU A 466 -16.85 17.87 10.43
CA LEU A 466 -15.93 17.73 11.57
C LEU A 466 -16.06 18.90 12.56
N LEU A 467 -16.19 20.13 12.07
CA LEU A 467 -16.44 21.32 12.90
C LEU A 467 -17.74 21.18 13.70
N ALA A 468 -18.82 20.74 13.04
CA ALA A 468 -20.09 20.48 13.71
C ALA A 468 -19.98 19.42 14.81
N LEU A 469 -19.25 18.32 14.55
CA LEU A 469 -18.99 17.29 15.56
C LEU A 469 -18.16 17.82 16.75
N ALA A 470 -17.25 18.76 16.51
CA ALA A 470 -16.46 19.43 17.54
C ALA A 470 -17.21 20.56 18.27
N GLY A 471 -18.46 20.88 17.88
CA GLY A 471 -19.20 22.03 18.40
C GLY A 471 -18.58 23.38 18.01
N GLU A 472 -17.77 23.40 16.95
CA GLU A 472 -17.08 24.60 16.45
C GLU A 472 -17.77 25.15 15.19
N SER A 473 -17.68 26.46 14.97
CA SER A 473 -18.15 27.10 13.74
C SER A 473 -17.03 27.29 12.71
N PRO A 474 -17.35 27.34 11.40
CA PRO A 474 -16.39 27.75 10.39
C PRO A 474 -15.84 29.15 10.71
N SER A 475 -14.52 29.31 10.62
CA SER A 475 -13.86 30.62 10.70
C SER A 475 -14.38 31.47 9.55
N SER A 476 -14.90 32.66 9.87
CA SER A 476 -15.15 33.71 8.89
C SER A 476 -13.87 33.95 8.09
N THR A 477 -13.96 33.75 6.78
CA THR A 477 -12.89 33.87 5.79
C THR A 477 -12.15 35.20 5.83
#